data_AF-A0A562UAT8-F1
#
_entry.id   AF-A0A562UAT8-F1
#
_cell.length_a   1.000
_cell.length_b   1.000
_cell.length_c   1.000
_cell.angle_alpha   90.00
_cell.angle_beta   90.00
_cell.angle_gamma   90.00
#
_symmetry.space_group_name_H-M   'P 1'
#
loop_
_entity.id
_entity.type
_entity.pdbx_description
1 polymer ?
#
loop_
_entity_poly.entity_id
_entity_poly.type
_entity_poly.pdbx_seq_one_letter_code
_entity_poly.pdbx_strand_id
1 'polypeptide(L)'
;MNAFKLKTTDNRAAISEQNSGRAAFFGSISGISQPNDVHEREADHMADKVMRMSDPSTNQTAFFKPANNHVQRKCQACEEEKKHVHRKESGNGEAQGSHELDSYVNSLGSSGKSMSQSSLQFFEQRFGHDFSNVRVHTDSVAAKSAQSINALAYTTGSNIVFNSGQYAPNSDTGKRLMAHELTHVIQQGGSAKTKIQKADKPAPACALVSAVPSAERFTFVVNTVNFNEGEEDRLKTKIGTIDAATPIDVLGMASAEGPEANNVSLSCNRAHKVADIIRGAGHTVGLENATGGYPGTANIGDYRSVALNYHTPNKPPPPPPACSATPLPAPAPGASGTPLLINPHIPSGSLCRGACGVNCPDTCTHEADQVICLPDSTGTCHFTYTYTGVLSCGSHAGCRTHDDCYDACEAAGDTLGFCHRGCDLDCKSHYDLSTCVGWAQGNGPFDMRLRFSNPPTVSAAIPGPCPP
;
A
#
# COMPACT_ATOMS: atom_id res chain seq x y z
N MET A 1 -81.60 -20.49 17.38
CA MET A 1 -81.12 -21.71 18.07
C MET A 1 -81.03 -22.82 17.04
N ASN A 2 -79.83 -23.19 16.60
CA ASN A 2 -79.56 -24.51 16.02
C ASN A 2 -78.05 -24.75 15.98
N ALA A 3 -77.66 -25.83 16.62
CA ALA A 3 -76.30 -26.34 16.68
C ALA A 3 -75.98 -27.09 15.38
N PHE A 4 -74.73 -27.02 14.92
CA PHE A 4 -74.16 -28.11 14.13
C PHE A 4 -72.71 -28.41 14.53
N LYS A 5 -72.50 -29.71 14.64
CA LYS A 5 -71.39 -30.51 15.18
C LYS A 5 -70.05 -30.41 14.40
N LEU A 6 -68.97 -30.51 15.20
CA LEU A 6 -67.77 -31.39 15.05
C LEU A 6 -66.95 -31.37 13.74
N LYS A 7 -65.64 -31.08 13.84
CA LYS A 7 -64.56 -32.09 13.99
C LYS A 7 -63.14 -31.49 14.11
N THR A 8 -62.45 -31.85 15.19
CA THR A 8 -61.02 -32.25 15.33
C THR A 8 -59.93 -31.39 14.67
N THR A 9 -59.24 -30.55 15.45
CA THR A 9 -57.88 -30.74 16.04
C THR A 9 -56.74 -30.72 15.03
N ASP A 10 -55.94 -29.64 15.04
CA ASP A 10 -54.54 -29.81 15.43
C ASP A 10 -53.96 -28.54 16.07
N ASN A 11 -53.14 -28.76 17.09
CA ASN A 11 -52.55 -27.78 18.00
C ASN A 11 -51.23 -27.24 17.43
N ARG A 12 -51.10 -25.92 17.29
CA ARG A 12 -49.95 -25.19 17.84
C ARG A 12 -50.24 -23.69 17.90
N ALA A 13 -50.70 -23.28 19.08
CA ALA A 13 -50.78 -21.88 19.46
C ALA A 13 -49.37 -21.29 19.61
N ALA A 14 -49.22 -20.09 19.06
CA ALA A 14 -48.22 -19.12 19.42
C ALA A 14 -48.27 -18.81 20.92
N ILE A 15 -47.11 -18.69 21.56
CA ILE A 15 -46.98 -17.94 22.80
C ILE A 15 -45.76 -17.03 22.69
N SER A 16 -46.09 -15.75 22.86
CA SER A 16 -45.27 -14.55 22.98
C SER A 16 -44.30 -14.62 24.17
N GLU A 17 -43.18 -13.92 23.99
CA GLU A 17 -42.36 -13.19 24.97
C GLU A 17 -42.58 -13.47 26.47
N GLN A 18 -41.51 -13.83 27.17
CA GLN A 18 -40.84 -12.90 28.10
C GLN A 18 -39.55 -13.48 28.73
N ASN A 19 -38.55 -12.60 28.85
CA ASN A 19 -37.45 -12.57 29.81
C ASN A 19 -36.56 -13.81 30.01
N SER A 20 -35.28 -13.69 29.60
CA SER A 20 -34.20 -14.20 30.44
C SER A 20 -32.94 -13.34 30.29
N GLY A 21 -32.35 -13.01 31.44
CA GLY A 21 -31.36 -11.96 31.64
C GLY A 21 -30.02 -12.22 30.97
N ARG A 22 -29.37 -11.10 30.62
CA ARG A 22 -27.96 -10.99 30.28
C ARG A 22 -27.10 -11.62 31.39
N ALA A 23 -26.58 -12.81 31.15
CA ALA A 23 -25.37 -13.29 31.81
C ALA A 23 -24.18 -12.51 31.24
N ALA A 24 -23.40 -11.89 32.13
CA ALA A 24 -22.18 -11.18 31.80
C ALA A 24 -21.16 -12.13 31.17
N PHE A 25 -20.78 -11.87 29.91
CA PHE A 25 -19.63 -12.49 29.27
C PHE A 25 -18.36 -11.95 29.95
N PHE A 26 -17.70 -12.80 30.75
CA PHE A 26 -16.37 -12.53 31.29
C PHE A 26 -15.33 -12.61 30.15
N GLY A 27 -14.45 -11.61 30.09
CA GLY A 27 -13.63 -11.30 28.93
C GLY A 27 -12.54 -12.33 28.62
N SER A 28 -12.67 -12.96 27.46
CA SER A 28 -11.67 -13.77 26.79
C SER A 28 -10.39 -12.97 26.48
N ILE A 29 -9.22 -13.59 26.62
CA ILE A 29 -7.95 -13.08 26.06
C ILE A 29 -8.15 -12.75 24.56
N SER A 30 -7.79 -11.54 24.16
CA SER A 30 -8.07 -11.01 22.81
C SER A 30 -7.05 -11.43 21.74
N GLY A 31 -6.01 -12.17 22.11
CA GLY A 31 -5.12 -12.81 21.14
C GLY A 31 -3.88 -13.42 21.77
N ILE A 32 -3.56 -14.65 21.37
CA ILE A 32 -2.25 -15.30 21.58
C ILE A 32 -1.45 -15.10 20.30
N SER A 33 -0.18 -14.67 20.41
CA SER A 33 0.70 -14.51 19.23
C SER A 33 0.91 -15.82 18.47
N GLN A 34 1.15 -15.70 17.16
CA GLN A 34 1.38 -16.86 16.31
C GLN A 34 2.89 -17.10 16.17
N PRO A 35 3.35 -18.36 16.25
CA PRO A 35 4.73 -18.71 15.97
C PRO A 35 5.24 -18.09 14.66
N ASN A 36 6.45 -17.51 14.69
CA ASN A 36 7.11 -16.86 13.56
C ASN A 36 6.40 -15.61 12.97
N ASP A 37 5.44 -15.02 13.68
CA ASP A 37 4.92 -13.72 13.29
C ASP A 37 6.00 -12.63 13.36
N VAL A 38 5.67 -11.42 12.89
CA VAL A 38 6.65 -10.31 12.82
C VAL A 38 7.16 -9.92 14.21
N HIS A 39 6.32 -9.97 15.24
CA HIS A 39 6.69 -9.62 16.61
C HIS A 39 7.60 -10.69 17.23
N GLU A 40 7.32 -11.97 16.98
CA GLU A 40 8.15 -13.08 17.44
C GLU A 40 9.54 -13.07 16.76
N ARG A 41 9.62 -12.76 15.46
CA ARG A 41 10.91 -12.62 14.75
C ARG A 41 11.72 -11.41 15.21
N GLU A 42 11.06 -10.29 15.51
CA GLU A 42 11.71 -9.12 16.08
C GLU A 42 12.27 -9.43 17.48
N ALA A 43 11.50 -10.11 18.32
CA ALA A 43 11.92 -10.53 19.66
C ALA A 43 13.12 -11.50 19.60
N ASP A 44 13.12 -12.46 18.67
CA ASP A 44 14.27 -13.36 18.45
C ASP A 44 15.54 -12.60 18.01
N HIS A 45 15.40 -11.66 17.07
CA HIS A 45 16.52 -10.86 16.58
C HIS A 45 17.07 -9.92 17.67
N MET A 46 16.19 -9.31 18.46
CA MET A 46 16.57 -8.47 19.60
C MET A 46 17.26 -9.29 20.69
N ALA A 47 16.77 -10.49 20.98
CA ALA A 47 17.42 -11.41 21.89
C ALA A 47 18.85 -11.74 21.42
N ASP A 48 19.03 -12.08 20.15
CA ASP A 48 20.35 -12.35 19.58
C ASP A 48 21.30 -11.16 19.68
N LYS A 49 20.79 -9.96 19.39
CA LYS A 49 21.57 -8.73 19.45
C LYS A 49 22.03 -8.44 20.88
N VAL A 50 21.12 -8.47 21.85
CA VAL A 50 21.40 -8.23 23.27
C VAL A 50 22.41 -9.23 23.80
N MET A 51 22.29 -10.50 23.42
CA MET A 51 23.22 -11.55 23.84
C MET A 51 24.62 -11.41 23.23
N ARG A 52 24.75 -10.79 22.06
CA ARG A 52 26.05 -10.51 21.42
C ARG A 52 26.73 -9.23 21.92
N MET A 53 26.06 -8.41 22.73
CA MET A 53 26.65 -7.20 23.30
C MET A 53 27.63 -7.55 24.42
N SER A 54 28.90 -7.20 24.23
CA SER A 54 29.94 -7.30 25.26
C SER A 54 29.57 -6.48 26.50
N ASP A 55 29.94 -6.94 27.70
CA ASP A 55 29.74 -6.16 28.92
C ASP A 55 30.57 -4.86 28.83
N PRO A 56 29.93 -3.67 28.93
CA PRO A 56 30.64 -2.41 28.79
C PRO A 56 31.42 -2.11 30.07
N SER A 57 32.60 -2.72 30.19
CA SER A 57 33.62 -2.33 31.18
C SER A 57 34.55 -1.24 30.64
N THR A 58 34.05 -0.33 29.80
CA THR A 58 34.72 0.96 29.51
C THR A 58 33.79 1.89 28.74
N ASN A 59 33.33 2.94 29.41
CA ASN A 59 32.93 4.25 28.89
C ASN A 59 32.43 4.32 27.42
N GLN A 60 31.37 3.59 27.10
CA GLN A 60 30.61 3.74 25.85
C GLN A 60 29.14 4.02 26.15
N THR A 61 28.59 4.95 25.38
CA THR A 61 27.30 5.61 25.55
C THR A 61 26.12 4.63 25.55
N ALA A 62 25.35 4.64 26.63
CA ALA A 62 24.05 3.98 26.72
C ALA A 62 23.15 4.35 25.53
N PHE A 63 22.55 3.33 24.89
CA PHE A 63 21.71 3.47 23.69
C PHE A 63 20.43 4.28 23.91
N PHE A 64 20.02 4.45 25.17
CA PHE A 64 18.96 5.35 25.58
C PHE A 64 19.50 6.28 26.66
N LYS A 65 20.02 7.45 26.26
CA LYS A 65 20.07 8.59 27.18
C LYS A 65 18.78 9.39 26.99
N PRO A 66 18.05 9.73 28.07
CA PRO A 66 16.90 10.62 27.98
C PRO A 66 17.45 12.05 27.83
N ALA A 67 17.39 12.61 26.63
CA ALA A 67 17.58 14.03 26.42
C ALA A 67 16.24 14.65 25.97
N ASN A 68 15.49 15.07 27.00
CA ASN A 68 14.42 16.07 27.05
C ASN A 68 13.27 16.04 26.02
N ASN A 69 12.06 15.90 26.60
CA ASN A 69 10.73 16.18 26.04
C ASN A 69 10.34 15.44 24.76
N HIS A 70 10.33 14.12 24.84
CA HIS A 70 9.71 13.26 23.84
C HIS A 70 8.17 13.30 23.98
N VAL A 71 7.50 14.11 23.16
CA VAL A 71 6.04 14.06 23.01
C VAL A 71 5.67 12.83 22.16
N GLN A 72 5.37 11.71 22.82
CA GLN A 72 4.62 10.62 22.18
C GLN A 72 3.15 11.04 22.08
N ARG A 73 2.64 11.21 20.85
CA ARG A 73 1.20 11.35 20.61
C ARG A 73 0.52 9.99 20.74
N LYS A 74 -0.61 9.97 21.47
CA LYS A 74 -1.51 8.82 21.62
C LYS A 74 -1.90 8.23 20.24
N CYS A 75 -1.75 6.92 20.07
CA CYS A 75 -2.56 6.15 19.13
C CYS A 75 -3.96 5.96 19.75
N GLN A 76 -5.02 6.28 19.00
CA GLN A 76 -6.41 6.13 19.44
C GLN A 76 -6.88 4.66 19.49
N ALA A 77 -6.01 3.69 19.12
CA ALA A 77 -6.31 2.26 19.16
C ALA A 77 -5.82 1.53 20.42
N CYS A 78 -5.11 2.19 21.34
CA CYS A 78 -4.38 1.50 22.41
C CYS A 78 -5.09 1.42 23.78
N GLU A 79 -6.40 1.73 23.88
CA GLU A 79 -7.14 1.57 25.15
C GLU A 79 -7.83 0.21 25.32
N GLU A 80 -7.79 -0.67 24.30
CA GLU A 80 -8.31 -2.06 24.38
C GLU A 80 -7.22 -3.14 24.53
N GLU A 81 -5.94 -2.77 24.40
CA GLU A 81 -4.77 -3.66 24.26
C GLU A 81 -4.20 -4.23 25.59
N LYS A 82 -4.99 -4.42 26.65
CA LYS A 82 -4.48 -4.93 27.94
C LYS A 82 -4.50 -6.44 28.10
N LYS A 83 -4.94 -7.20 27.09
CA LYS A 83 -5.15 -8.65 27.16
C LYS A 83 -4.59 -9.42 25.97
N HIS A 84 -3.47 -8.96 25.41
CA HIS A 84 -2.69 -9.75 24.45
C HIS A 84 -1.59 -10.55 25.18
N VAL A 85 -1.41 -11.80 24.76
CA VAL A 85 -0.39 -12.72 25.26
C VAL A 85 0.60 -12.98 24.13
N HIS A 86 1.85 -12.55 24.28
CA HIS A 86 2.94 -12.93 23.37
C HIS A 86 3.68 -14.13 23.95
N ARG A 87 4.02 -15.12 23.13
CA ARG A 87 4.46 -16.43 23.62
C ARG A 87 5.56 -17.02 22.75
N LYS A 88 6.70 -17.32 23.37
CA LYS A 88 7.72 -18.19 22.76
C LYS A 88 7.32 -19.66 22.84
N GLU A 89 7.05 -20.32 21.72
CA GLU A 89 6.60 -21.72 21.71
C GLU A 89 7.70 -22.75 22.02
N SER A 90 7.28 -23.90 22.56
CA SER A 90 8.09 -25.12 22.67
C SER A 90 7.95 -26.05 21.45
N GLY A 91 7.12 -25.69 20.45
CA GLY A 91 6.85 -26.45 19.23
C GLY A 91 5.72 -25.83 18.38
N ASN A 92 5.55 -26.29 17.13
CA ASN A 92 4.71 -25.67 16.08
C ASN A 92 3.17 -25.78 16.26
N GLY A 93 2.67 -25.99 17.48
CA GLY A 93 1.23 -26.18 17.74
C GLY A 93 0.48 -24.86 17.92
N GLU A 94 -0.68 -24.74 17.26
CA GLU A 94 -1.66 -23.68 17.54
C GLU A 94 -2.14 -23.79 19.00
N ALA A 95 -2.19 -22.67 19.73
CA ALA A 95 -2.77 -22.62 21.08
C ALA A 95 -4.06 -21.83 21.08
N GLN A 96 -5.05 -22.35 21.81
CA GLN A 96 -6.30 -21.67 22.09
C GLN A 96 -6.33 -21.23 23.56
N GLY A 97 -6.86 -20.05 23.84
CA GLY A 97 -7.04 -19.57 25.21
C GLY A 97 -7.98 -20.50 25.97
N SER A 98 -7.53 -21.01 27.12
CA SER A 98 -8.37 -21.79 28.04
C SER A 98 -8.90 -20.90 29.16
N HIS A 99 -10.01 -21.31 29.79
CA HIS A 99 -10.60 -20.57 30.91
C HIS A 99 -9.64 -20.47 32.11
N GLU A 100 -8.76 -21.47 32.27
CA GLU A 100 -7.70 -21.48 33.27
C GLU A 100 -6.63 -20.43 32.98
N LEU A 101 -6.24 -20.24 31.71
CA LEU A 101 -5.32 -19.18 31.27
C LEU A 101 -5.92 -17.79 31.54
N ASP A 102 -7.18 -17.58 31.17
CA ASP A 102 -7.90 -16.33 31.43
C ASP A 102 -7.90 -16.00 32.93
N SER A 103 -8.22 -17.00 33.77
CA SER A 103 -8.25 -16.81 35.23
C SER A 103 -6.88 -16.44 35.79
N TYR A 104 -5.81 -17.06 35.28
CA TYR A 104 -4.45 -16.82 35.73
C TYR A 104 -3.93 -15.46 35.28
N VAL A 105 -4.11 -15.10 34.00
CA VAL A 105 -3.71 -13.78 33.44
C VAL A 105 -4.39 -12.64 34.21
N ASN A 106 -5.67 -12.77 34.54
CA ASN A 106 -6.39 -11.78 35.35
C ASN A 106 -5.87 -11.68 36.79
N SER A 107 -5.10 -12.66 37.28
CA SER A 107 -4.53 -12.70 38.64
C SER A 107 -3.05 -12.27 38.73
N LEU A 108 -2.39 -12.01 37.60
CA LEU A 108 -0.94 -11.76 37.54
C LEU A 108 -0.48 -10.51 38.30
N GLY A 109 -1.34 -9.47 38.38
CA GLY A 109 -1.21 -8.32 39.28
C GLY A 109 0.23 -7.93 39.67
N SER A 110 0.50 -7.88 40.97
CA SER A 110 1.84 -7.63 41.54
C SER A 110 2.44 -8.86 42.24
N SER A 111 1.88 -10.05 42.01
CA SER A 111 2.22 -11.30 42.73
C SER A 111 3.55 -11.92 42.27
N GLY A 112 4.09 -11.49 41.13
CA GLY A 112 5.37 -11.95 40.60
C GLY A 112 6.59 -11.33 41.31
N LYS A 113 7.75 -11.98 41.15
CA LYS A 113 9.01 -11.50 41.71
C LYS A 113 9.60 -10.41 40.82
N SER A 114 10.11 -9.35 41.42
CA SER A 114 10.96 -8.40 40.70
C SER A 114 12.22 -9.09 40.21
N MET A 115 12.75 -8.64 39.07
CA MET A 115 14.03 -9.11 38.55
C MET A 115 15.16 -8.83 39.56
N SER A 116 16.19 -9.69 39.56
CA SER A 116 17.38 -9.43 40.39
C SER A 116 18.11 -8.18 39.91
N GLN A 117 18.81 -7.51 40.81
CA GLN A 117 19.59 -6.32 40.46
C GLN A 117 20.62 -6.59 39.34
N SER A 118 21.23 -7.77 39.35
CA SER A 118 22.17 -8.19 38.30
C SER A 118 21.49 -8.37 36.94
N SER A 119 20.26 -8.88 36.91
CA SER A 119 19.50 -9.05 35.68
C SER A 119 19.02 -7.68 35.15
N LEU A 120 18.53 -6.82 36.02
CA LEU A 120 18.15 -5.44 35.66
C LEU A 120 19.35 -4.71 35.06
N GLN A 121 20.50 -4.68 35.74
CA GLN A 121 21.71 -4.05 35.20
C GLN A 121 22.11 -4.61 33.83
N PHE A 122 22.10 -5.94 33.68
CA PHE A 122 22.47 -6.58 32.42
C PHE A 122 21.56 -6.16 31.26
N PHE A 123 20.24 -6.20 31.47
CA PHE A 123 19.25 -5.94 30.42
C PHE A 123 18.96 -4.46 30.22
N GLU A 124 18.79 -3.67 31.26
CA GLU A 124 18.52 -2.23 31.16
C GLU A 124 19.67 -1.49 30.49
N GLN A 125 20.93 -1.90 30.69
CA GLN A 125 22.06 -1.31 29.98
C GLN A 125 22.03 -1.60 28.47
N ARG A 126 21.62 -2.81 28.09
CA ARG A 126 21.60 -3.28 26.70
C ARG A 126 20.38 -2.81 25.93
N PHE A 127 19.23 -2.78 26.59
CA PHE A 127 17.96 -2.30 26.04
C PHE A 127 17.76 -0.81 26.22
N GLY A 128 18.44 -0.17 27.17
CA GLY A 128 18.20 1.22 27.57
C GLY A 128 16.76 1.51 28.00
N HIS A 129 16.07 0.51 28.52
CA HIS A 129 14.69 0.61 28.99
C HIS A 129 14.65 0.30 30.49
N ASP A 130 13.73 0.93 31.23
CA ASP A 130 13.50 0.66 32.65
C ASP A 130 12.62 -0.58 32.80
N PHE A 131 13.18 -1.63 33.42
CA PHE A 131 12.47 -2.89 33.67
C PHE A 131 12.14 -3.08 35.15
N SER A 132 12.23 -2.04 35.99
CA SER A 132 11.96 -2.13 37.43
C SER A 132 10.53 -2.59 37.73
N ASN A 133 9.59 -2.33 36.81
CA ASN A 133 8.19 -2.71 36.93
C ASN A 133 7.88 -4.12 36.42
N VAL A 134 8.87 -4.81 35.85
CA VAL A 134 8.70 -6.18 35.32
C VAL A 134 8.56 -7.17 36.48
N ARG A 135 7.55 -8.03 36.36
CA ARG A 135 7.23 -9.10 37.32
C ARG A 135 7.42 -10.46 36.66
N VAL A 136 8.27 -11.28 37.25
CA VAL A 136 8.61 -12.61 36.77
C VAL A 136 7.88 -13.66 37.60
N HIS A 137 7.17 -14.54 36.91
CA HIS A 137 6.37 -15.62 37.50
C HIS A 137 6.96 -16.97 37.13
N THR A 138 7.37 -17.75 38.13
CA THR A 138 8.09 -19.03 37.95
C THR A 138 7.59 -20.14 38.87
N ASP A 139 6.47 -19.92 39.57
CA ASP A 139 5.90 -20.93 40.46
C ASP A 139 5.21 -22.05 39.67
N SER A 140 4.71 -23.06 40.38
CA SER A 140 4.07 -24.21 39.75
C SER A 140 2.77 -23.87 39.02
N VAL A 141 2.10 -22.76 39.37
CA VAL A 141 0.89 -22.29 38.69
C VAL A 141 1.28 -21.55 37.41
N ALA A 142 2.30 -20.70 37.46
CA ALA A 142 2.93 -20.05 36.31
C ALA A 142 3.34 -21.07 35.24
N ALA A 143 4.04 -22.13 35.67
CA ALA A 143 4.52 -23.16 34.78
C ALA A 143 3.37 -23.91 34.08
N LYS A 144 2.31 -24.26 34.82
CA LYS A 144 1.11 -24.89 34.25
C LYS A 144 0.41 -23.99 33.23
N SER A 145 0.34 -22.68 33.52
CA SER A 145 -0.26 -21.71 32.61
C SER A 145 0.56 -21.55 31.32
N ALA A 146 1.89 -21.49 31.40
CA ALA A 146 2.74 -21.45 30.22
C ALA A 146 2.62 -22.75 29.40
N GLN A 147 2.55 -23.90 30.07
CA GLN A 147 2.37 -25.20 29.43
C GLN A 147 1.02 -25.36 28.73
N SER A 148 -0.08 -24.82 29.28
CA SER A 148 -1.42 -24.93 28.67
C SER A 148 -1.51 -24.24 27.31
N ILE A 149 -0.62 -23.28 27.07
CA ILE A 149 -0.42 -22.67 25.76
C ILE A 149 0.90 -23.11 25.14
N ASN A 150 1.49 -24.28 25.40
CA ASN A 150 2.72 -24.74 24.73
C ASN A 150 3.89 -23.73 24.72
N ALA A 151 4.01 -22.89 25.75
CA ALA A 151 5.03 -21.84 25.86
C ALA A 151 6.28 -22.33 26.60
N LEU A 152 7.44 -21.84 26.18
CA LEU A 152 8.62 -21.76 27.05
C LEU A 152 8.47 -20.60 28.05
N ALA A 153 8.00 -19.46 27.57
CA ALA A 153 7.59 -18.31 28.35
C ALA A 153 6.54 -17.49 27.58
N TYR A 154 5.81 -16.62 28.28
CA TYR A 154 4.93 -15.65 27.66
C TYR A 154 4.90 -14.33 28.43
N THR A 155 4.55 -13.26 27.72
CA THR A 155 4.50 -11.89 28.24
C THR A 155 3.09 -11.28 28.10
N THR A 156 2.64 -10.64 29.17
CA THR A 156 1.40 -9.84 29.20
C THR A 156 1.54 -8.61 30.12
N GLY A 157 1.42 -7.43 29.53
CA GLY A 157 1.78 -6.15 30.14
C GLY A 157 3.23 -6.14 30.61
N SER A 158 3.42 -5.96 31.92
CA SER A 158 4.75 -6.02 32.57
C SER A 158 4.99 -7.35 33.28
N ASN A 159 4.22 -8.39 32.98
CA ASN A 159 4.38 -9.71 33.57
C ASN A 159 5.00 -10.68 32.55
N ILE A 160 6.02 -11.42 32.98
CA ILE A 160 6.65 -12.50 32.21
C ILE A 160 6.44 -13.80 32.99
N VAL A 161 5.87 -14.79 32.33
CA VAL A 161 5.51 -16.09 32.91
C VAL A 161 6.34 -17.18 32.27
N PHE A 162 7.11 -17.92 33.07
CA PHE A 162 8.01 -18.98 32.58
C PHE A 162 7.43 -20.37 32.83
N ASN A 163 7.65 -21.27 31.86
CA ASN A 163 7.42 -22.69 32.05
C ASN A 163 8.49 -23.31 32.97
N SER A 164 8.22 -24.51 33.49
CA SER A 164 9.11 -25.24 34.37
C SER A 164 10.50 -25.40 33.76
N GLY A 165 11.54 -25.01 34.49
CA GLY A 165 12.94 -25.10 34.07
C GLY A 165 13.39 -24.05 33.04
N GLN A 166 12.53 -23.15 32.58
CA GLN A 166 12.88 -22.16 31.55
C GLN A 166 13.48 -20.87 32.12
N TYR A 167 13.14 -20.53 33.37
CA TYR A 167 13.75 -19.38 34.04
C TYR A 167 15.17 -19.70 34.53
N ALA A 168 16.16 -19.39 33.70
CA ALA A 168 17.58 -19.63 33.97
C ALA A 168 18.43 -18.37 33.70
N PRO A 169 18.29 -17.31 34.53
CA PRO A 169 18.85 -15.97 34.26
C PRO A 169 20.39 -15.91 34.20
N ASN A 170 21.08 -16.97 34.62
CA ASN A 170 22.54 -17.07 34.58
C ASN A 170 23.06 -17.88 33.39
N SER A 171 22.19 -18.54 32.62
CA SER A 171 22.55 -19.30 31.42
C SER A 171 22.36 -18.46 30.16
N ASP A 172 23.15 -18.68 29.12
CA ASP A 172 23.01 -17.92 27.86
C ASP A 172 21.65 -18.20 27.20
N THR A 173 21.17 -19.44 27.26
CA THR A 173 19.85 -19.81 26.75
C THR A 173 18.73 -19.13 27.53
N GLY A 174 18.79 -19.11 28.86
CA GLY A 174 17.79 -18.44 29.70
C GLY A 174 17.85 -16.92 29.62
N LYS A 175 19.04 -16.31 29.43
CA LYS A 175 19.19 -14.87 29.18
C LYS A 175 18.64 -14.48 27.81
N ARG A 176 18.85 -15.31 26.79
CA ARG A 176 18.28 -15.11 25.45
C ARG A 176 16.75 -15.16 25.51
N LEU A 177 16.18 -16.15 26.20
CA LEU A 177 14.73 -16.23 26.42
C LEU A 177 14.22 -15.01 27.19
N MET A 178 14.93 -14.56 28.23
CA MET A 178 14.57 -13.35 28.95
C MET A 178 14.61 -12.08 28.07
N ALA A 179 15.61 -11.95 27.20
CA ALA A 179 15.70 -10.82 26.26
C ALA A 179 14.55 -10.83 25.24
N HIS A 180 14.13 -12.02 24.79
CA HIS A 180 12.95 -12.20 23.94
C HIS A 180 11.69 -11.64 24.63
N GLU A 181 11.41 -12.12 25.85
CA GLU A 181 10.24 -11.69 26.62
C GLU A 181 10.26 -10.21 27.00
N LEU A 182 11.43 -9.66 27.34
CA LEU A 182 11.58 -8.22 27.62
C LEU A 182 11.32 -7.35 26.38
N THR A 183 11.57 -7.88 25.18
CA THR A 183 11.20 -7.19 23.94
C THR A 183 9.68 -7.07 23.84
N HIS A 184 8.93 -8.12 24.21
CA HIS A 184 7.46 -8.05 24.28
C HIS A 184 6.97 -7.08 25.35
N VAL A 185 7.66 -6.96 26.49
CA VAL A 185 7.32 -5.94 27.50
C VAL A 185 7.44 -4.53 26.90
N ILE A 186 8.48 -4.25 26.11
CA ILE A 186 8.63 -2.95 25.43
C ILE A 186 7.53 -2.76 24.38
N GLN A 187 7.25 -3.80 23.57
CA GLN A 187 6.21 -3.75 22.52
C GLN A 187 4.82 -3.48 23.11
N GLN A 188 4.44 -4.16 24.20
CA GLN A 188 3.16 -3.95 24.90
C GLN A 188 3.16 -2.67 25.77
N GLY A 189 4.35 -2.24 26.19
CA GLY A 189 4.60 -1.13 27.10
C GLY A 189 4.79 0.24 26.44
N GLY A 190 4.44 0.40 25.15
CA GLY A 190 4.46 1.67 24.40
C GLY A 190 3.61 2.83 25.00
N SER A 191 3.18 2.71 26.26
CA SER A 191 2.51 3.70 27.09
C SER A 191 3.05 3.69 28.53
N ALA A 192 4.37 3.81 28.74
CA ALA A 192 4.96 3.99 30.08
C ALA A 192 5.44 5.43 30.32
N LYS A 193 4.51 6.21 30.90
CA LYS A 193 4.68 7.39 31.79
C LYS A 193 6.05 8.09 31.83
N THR A 194 6.36 8.90 30.81
CA THR A 194 7.22 10.06 31.01
C THR A 194 6.38 11.17 31.67
N LYS A 195 6.89 11.82 32.72
CA LYS A 195 6.20 12.93 33.41
C LYS A 195 5.76 13.99 32.38
N ILE A 196 4.45 14.25 32.37
CA ILE A 196 3.76 15.15 31.44
C ILE A 196 4.22 16.59 31.70
N GLN A 197 4.97 17.17 30.76
CA GLN A 197 4.84 18.59 30.47
C GLN A 197 3.66 18.75 29.50
N LYS A 198 2.81 19.74 29.74
CA LYS A 198 1.64 20.06 28.90
C LYS A 198 2.03 20.04 27.42
N ALA A 199 1.18 19.40 26.62
CA ALA A 199 1.32 19.24 25.18
C ALA A 199 1.63 20.58 24.49
N ASP A 200 2.81 20.66 23.87
CA ASP A 200 2.93 21.43 22.65
C ASP A 200 2.28 20.65 21.51
N LYS A 201 1.59 21.41 20.67
CA LYS A 201 0.71 21.06 19.55
C LYS A 201 1.10 19.78 18.77
N PRO A 202 0.13 19.00 18.25
CA PRO A 202 0.42 17.99 17.23
C PRO A 202 1.26 18.59 16.08
N ALA A 203 2.47 18.08 15.85
CA ALA A 203 3.23 18.37 14.63
C ALA A 203 2.34 18.03 13.40
N PRO A 204 2.30 18.92 12.40
CA PRO A 204 1.45 18.75 11.22
C PRO A 204 1.82 17.46 10.48
N ALA A 205 0.83 16.78 9.91
CA ALA A 205 1.06 15.63 9.05
C ALA A 205 1.97 16.04 7.89
N CYS A 206 3.14 15.40 7.74
CA CYS A 206 3.96 15.56 6.56
C CYS A 206 3.24 14.92 5.35
N ALA A 207 3.39 15.47 4.14
CA ALA A 207 2.69 14.92 2.97
C ALA A 207 3.39 13.65 2.47
N LEU A 208 2.63 12.56 2.30
CA LEU A 208 3.14 11.33 1.68
C LEU A 208 3.14 11.47 0.16
N VAL A 209 4.28 11.20 -0.46
CA VAL A 209 4.48 11.38 -1.91
C VAL A 209 5.15 10.16 -2.54
N SER A 210 4.75 9.83 -3.77
CA SER A 210 5.49 8.89 -4.61
C SER A 210 6.65 9.63 -5.29
N ALA A 211 7.74 9.87 -4.56
CA ALA A 211 8.90 10.60 -5.05
C ALA A 211 10.13 9.68 -5.13
N VAL A 212 10.89 9.79 -6.22
CA VAL A 212 12.21 9.16 -6.33
C VAL A 212 13.24 10.11 -5.70
N PRO A 213 13.94 9.68 -4.64
CA PRO A 213 14.87 10.53 -3.90
C PRO A 213 16.13 10.89 -4.70
N SER A 214 16.70 12.06 -4.40
CA SER A 214 18.00 12.52 -4.89
C SER A 214 19.14 11.55 -4.52
N ALA A 215 20.25 11.62 -5.27
CA ALA A 215 21.42 10.77 -5.08
C ALA A 215 22.13 11.00 -3.73
N GLU A 216 22.07 12.23 -3.17
CA GLU A 216 22.70 12.56 -1.89
C GLU A 216 21.72 12.37 -0.73
N ARG A 217 22.10 11.51 0.24
CA ARG A 217 21.23 11.06 1.32
C ARG A 217 21.96 11.06 2.66
N PHE A 218 21.20 11.20 3.73
CA PHE A 218 21.68 11.13 5.10
C PHE A 218 20.99 10.00 5.84
N THR A 219 21.76 9.09 6.43
CA THR A 219 21.26 7.80 6.90
C THR A 219 20.95 7.76 8.39
N PHE A 220 19.99 6.90 8.75
CA PHE A 220 19.46 6.74 10.10
C PHE A 220 19.68 5.31 10.61
N VAL A 221 19.77 5.19 11.93
CA VAL A 221 19.74 3.90 12.63
C VAL A 221 18.37 3.26 12.41
N VAL A 222 18.38 1.94 12.22
CA VAL A 222 17.21 1.09 11.98
C VAL A 222 16.07 1.42 12.94
N ASN A 223 14.86 1.61 12.42
CA ASN A 223 13.64 1.88 13.19
C ASN A 223 13.69 3.11 14.12
N THR A 224 14.61 4.05 13.87
CA THR A 224 14.72 5.28 14.68
C THR A 224 14.83 6.53 13.81
N VAL A 225 14.67 7.68 14.48
CA VAL A 225 15.02 9.01 13.97
C VAL A 225 16.46 9.41 14.34
N ASN A 226 17.28 8.49 14.83
CA ASN A 226 18.68 8.78 15.14
C ASN A 226 19.53 8.60 13.90
N PHE A 227 20.40 9.56 13.62
CA PHE A 227 21.37 9.47 12.54
C PHE A 227 22.36 8.34 12.81
N ASN A 228 22.86 7.70 11.75
CA ASN A 228 24.06 6.88 11.89
C ASN A 228 25.26 7.78 12.27
N GLU A 229 26.31 7.17 12.81
CA GLU A 229 27.50 7.90 13.28
C GLU A 229 28.06 8.83 12.19
N GLY A 230 28.26 10.11 12.52
CA GLY A 230 28.80 11.14 11.62
C GLY A 230 27.81 11.71 10.58
N GLU A 231 26.61 11.15 10.43
CA GLU A 231 25.64 11.61 9.41
C GLU A 231 25.04 12.98 9.75
N GLU A 232 24.78 13.24 11.04
CA GLU A 232 24.25 14.53 11.49
C GLU A 232 25.25 15.67 11.27
N ASP A 233 26.54 15.41 11.51
CA ASP A 233 27.60 16.38 11.26
C ASP A 233 27.83 16.59 9.76
N ARG A 234 27.73 15.53 8.95
CA ARG A 234 27.76 15.65 7.48
C ARG A 234 26.58 16.49 6.98
N LEU A 235 25.39 16.30 7.53
CA LEU A 235 24.20 17.08 7.23
C LEU A 235 24.41 18.56 7.57
N LYS A 236 24.85 18.88 8.79
CA LYS A 236 25.12 20.26 9.23
C LYS A 236 26.19 20.93 8.35
N THR A 237 27.25 20.20 8.03
CA THR A 237 28.30 20.67 7.12
C THR A 237 27.72 21.01 5.75
N LYS A 238 26.88 20.12 5.19
CA LYS A 238 26.22 20.35 3.90
C LYS A 238 25.30 21.57 3.95
N ILE A 239 24.46 21.70 4.99
CA ILE A 239 23.57 22.85 5.17
C ILE A 239 24.39 24.16 5.19
N GLY A 240 25.52 24.18 5.88
CA GLY A 240 26.42 25.34 5.91
C GLY A 240 27.04 25.73 4.56
N THR A 241 26.96 24.87 3.54
CA THR A 241 27.39 25.21 2.15
C THR A 241 26.28 25.82 1.30
N ILE A 242 25.03 25.78 1.78
CA ILE A 242 23.85 26.28 1.07
C ILE A 242 23.67 27.76 1.42
N ASP A 243 23.20 28.58 0.48
CA ASP A 243 22.88 29.98 0.76
C ASP A 243 21.63 30.07 1.67
N ALA A 244 21.66 30.95 2.69
CA ALA A 244 20.58 31.05 3.68
C ALA A 244 19.20 31.39 3.08
N ALA A 245 19.16 32.07 1.92
CA ALA A 245 17.93 32.40 1.22
C ALA A 245 17.39 31.25 0.34
N THR A 246 18.14 30.15 0.20
CA THR A 246 17.76 28.97 -0.59
C THR A 246 16.81 28.09 0.23
N PRO A 247 15.54 27.89 -0.19
CA PRO A 247 14.65 26.95 0.46
C PRO A 247 15.15 25.51 0.28
N ILE A 248 15.11 24.75 1.38
CA ILE A 248 15.53 23.34 1.40
C ILE A 248 14.30 22.47 1.64
N ASP A 249 13.98 21.63 0.66
CA ASP A 249 12.95 20.61 0.79
C ASP A 249 13.55 19.34 1.40
N VAL A 250 12.74 18.69 2.22
CA VAL A 250 13.11 17.51 2.99
C VAL A 250 12.21 16.36 2.58
N LEU A 251 12.82 15.25 2.15
CA LEU A 251 12.13 14.00 1.85
C LEU A 251 12.60 12.90 2.80
N GLY A 252 11.76 12.54 3.77
CA GLY A 252 12.03 11.46 4.71
C GLY A 252 11.66 10.09 4.15
N MET A 253 12.48 9.08 4.45
CA MET A 253 12.30 7.72 3.96
C MET A 253 12.44 6.69 5.06
N ALA A 254 11.65 5.62 4.95
CA ALA A 254 11.72 4.45 5.81
C ALA A 254 12.02 3.17 4.99
N SER A 255 12.51 2.14 5.68
CA SER A 255 12.74 0.82 5.08
C SER A 255 11.39 0.17 4.74
N ALA A 256 11.39 -0.80 3.83
CA ALA A 256 10.24 -1.69 3.61
C ALA A 256 10.15 -2.80 4.69
N GLU A 257 11.14 -2.89 5.57
CA GLU A 257 11.17 -3.84 6.69
C GLU A 257 10.29 -3.34 7.84
N GLY A 258 9.38 -4.20 8.34
CA GLY A 258 8.48 -3.89 9.46
C GLY A 258 7.09 -3.39 9.05
N PRO A 259 6.20 -3.08 10.03
CA PRO A 259 4.82 -2.68 9.76
C PRO A 259 4.70 -1.36 8.99
N GLU A 260 3.83 -1.32 7.97
CA GLU A 260 3.59 -0.16 7.10
C GLU A 260 3.28 1.13 7.87
N ALA A 261 2.37 1.07 8.86
CA ALA A 261 2.01 2.24 9.67
C ALA A 261 3.20 2.82 10.44
N ASN A 262 4.13 1.96 10.86
CA ASN A 262 5.36 2.36 11.55
C ASN A 262 6.33 3.02 10.56
N ASN A 263 6.47 2.47 9.36
CA ASN A 263 7.34 3.01 8.32
C ASN A 263 6.85 4.36 7.78
N VAL A 264 5.54 4.54 7.61
CA VAL A 264 4.92 5.83 7.26
C VAL A 264 5.17 6.88 8.35
N SER A 265 4.96 6.53 9.62
CA SER A 265 5.20 7.45 10.73
C SER A 265 6.70 7.80 10.86
N LEU A 266 7.56 6.80 10.66
CA LEU A 266 9.01 6.93 10.78
C LEU A 266 9.61 7.79 9.66
N SER A 267 9.11 7.66 8.43
CA SER A 267 9.55 8.48 7.31
C SER A 267 9.20 9.96 7.53
N CYS A 268 7.98 10.28 8.01
CA CYS A 268 7.64 11.65 8.42
C CYS A 268 8.50 12.15 9.58
N ASN A 269 8.70 11.36 10.63
CA ASN A 269 9.48 11.79 11.79
C ASN A 269 10.95 12.08 11.44
N ARG A 270 11.52 11.37 10.47
CA ARG A 270 12.86 11.66 9.93
C ARG A 270 12.89 12.97 9.15
N ALA A 271 11.87 13.24 8.33
CA ALA A 271 11.73 14.53 7.66
C ALA A 271 11.67 15.69 8.68
N HIS A 272 10.83 15.54 9.72
CA HIS A 272 10.71 16.52 10.81
C HIS A 272 12.03 16.81 11.50
N LYS A 273 12.79 15.78 11.88
CA LYS A 273 14.09 15.97 12.53
C LYS A 273 15.06 16.77 11.65
N VAL A 274 15.10 16.48 10.35
CA VAL A 274 16.00 17.18 9.42
C VAL A 274 15.54 18.62 9.18
N ALA A 275 14.23 18.83 9.04
CA ALA A 275 13.65 20.16 8.92
C ALA A 275 13.99 21.04 10.13
N ASP A 276 13.97 20.48 11.35
CA ASP A 276 14.33 21.22 12.56
C ASP A 276 15.82 21.59 12.60
N ILE A 277 16.71 20.72 12.11
CA ILE A 277 18.14 21.03 11.97
C ILE A 277 18.35 22.17 10.95
N ILE A 278 17.65 22.13 9.82
CA ILE A 278 17.69 23.17 8.79
C ILE A 278 17.21 24.51 9.34
N ARG A 279 16.06 24.53 10.03
CA ARG A 279 15.50 25.73 10.67
C ARG A 279 16.45 26.27 11.75
N GLY A 280 17.03 25.38 12.56
CA GLY A 280 18.01 25.73 13.59
C GLY A 280 19.29 26.35 13.02
N ALA A 281 19.65 25.99 11.79
CA ALA A 281 20.77 26.59 11.06
C ALA A 281 20.41 27.92 10.35
N GLY A 282 19.18 28.42 10.50
CA GLY A 282 18.74 29.69 9.91
C GLY A 282 18.26 29.62 8.46
N HIS A 283 18.06 28.41 7.92
CA HIS A 283 17.53 28.20 6.58
C HIS A 283 16.01 28.07 6.57
N THR A 284 15.41 28.33 5.42
CA THR A 284 13.97 28.09 5.19
C THR A 284 13.74 26.65 4.73
N VAL A 285 12.86 25.92 5.41
CA VAL A 285 12.38 24.62 4.92
C VAL A 285 11.23 24.86 3.94
N GLY A 286 11.33 24.31 2.72
CA GLY A 286 10.30 24.45 1.68
C GLY A 286 9.20 23.40 1.83
N LEU A 287 9.37 22.24 1.20
CA LEU A 287 8.49 21.08 1.32
C LEU A 287 9.01 20.09 2.37
N GLU A 288 8.09 19.51 3.14
CA GLU A 288 8.38 18.53 4.18
C GLU A 288 7.53 17.29 3.94
N ASN A 289 8.10 16.36 3.17
CA ASN A 289 7.41 15.20 2.63
C ASN A 289 8.04 13.91 3.11
N ALA A 290 7.31 12.80 2.96
CA ALA A 290 7.84 11.48 3.19
C ALA A 290 7.44 10.49 2.10
N THR A 291 8.26 9.46 1.91
CA THR A 291 8.02 8.37 0.96
C THR A 291 8.54 7.03 1.48
N GLY A 292 8.04 5.93 0.91
CA GLY A 292 8.35 4.56 1.31
C GLY A 292 7.51 4.05 2.48
N GLY A 293 7.19 2.75 2.47
CA GLY A 293 6.47 2.05 3.53
C GLY A 293 4.99 1.74 3.27
N TYR A 294 4.45 1.99 2.06
CA TYR A 294 3.04 1.72 1.70
C TYR A 294 2.90 1.13 0.26
N PRO A 295 1.82 0.39 -0.06
CA PRO A 295 1.63 -0.29 -1.35
C PRO A 295 1.75 0.67 -2.54
N GLY A 296 2.53 0.27 -3.55
CA GLY A 296 2.68 1.03 -4.80
C GLY A 296 3.83 2.03 -4.83
N THR A 297 4.56 2.22 -3.72
CA THR A 297 5.91 2.82 -3.79
C THR A 297 6.90 1.71 -4.14
N ALA A 298 7.76 1.97 -5.13
CA ALA A 298 8.68 0.95 -5.59
C ALA A 298 9.50 0.41 -4.40
N ASN A 299 9.60 -0.91 -4.32
CA ASN A 299 10.43 -1.68 -3.40
C ASN A 299 11.91 -1.43 -3.74
N ILE A 300 12.38 -0.20 -3.55
CA ILE A 300 13.75 0.19 -3.85
C ILE A 300 14.46 0.21 -2.49
N GLY A 301 15.48 -0.63 -2.34
CA GLY A 301 15.98 -1.22 -1.08
C GLY A 301 16.18 -0.38 0.20
N ASP A 302 17.36 -0.50 0.82
CA ASP A 302 17.60 -0.13 2.22
C ASP A 302 17.61 1.40 2.44
N TYR A 303 16.44 2.02 2.60
CA TYR A 303 16.23 3.47 2.59
C TYR A 303 16.00 4.10 3.96
N ARG A 304 16.86 3.73 4.91
CA ARG A 304 16.94 4.38 6.22
C ARG A 304 17.56 5.78 6.08
N SER A 305 16.90 6.71 5.39
CA SER A 305 17.54 7.96 4.99
C SER A 305 16.60 9.16 4.88
N VAL A 306 17.17 10.36 4.80
CA VAL A 306 16.53 11.59 4.33
C VAL A 306 17.32 12.11 3.13
N ALA A 307 16.60 12.59 2.12
CA ALA A 307 17.17 13.33 1.00
C ALA A 307 16.83 14.82 1.14
N LEU A 308 17.78 15.67 0.75
CA LEU A 308 17.57 17.12 0.66
C LEU A 308 17.47 17.53 -0.81
N ASN A 309 16.46 18.33 -1.13
CA ASN A 309 16.38 19.02 -2.41
C ASN A 309 16.42 20.52 -2.14
N TYR A 310 17.52 21.18 -2.50
CA TYR A 310 17.67 22.62 -2.34
C TYR A 310 17.48 23.29 -3.69
N HIS A 311 16.45 24.12 -3.77
CA HIS A 311 16.16 24.90 -4.96
C HIS A 311 16.95 26.18 -4.87
N THR A 312 18.02 26.34 -5.67
CA THR A 312 18.64 27.68 -5.85
C THR A 312 17.52 28.70 -6.04
N PRO A 313 17.50 29.85 -5.34
CA PRO A 313 16.46 30.86 -5.50
C PRO A 313 16.57 31.43 -6.91
N ASN A 314 15.92 30.75 -7.85
CA ASN A 314 15.91 31.11 -9.24
C ASN A 314 14.46 31.11 -9.64
N LYS A 315 13.89 32.33 -9.60
CA LYS A 315 12.64 32.68 -10.26
C LYS A 315 11.43 31.98 -9.59
N PRO A 316 10.26 32.63 -9.53
CA PRO A 316 9.03 31.88 -9.25
C PRO A 316 9.02 30.63 -10.15
N PRO A 317 8.56 29.45 -9.66
CA PRO A 317 8.33 28.33 -10.56
C PRO A 317 7.52 28.92 -11.72
N PRO A 318 7.91 28.67 -12.99
CA PRO A 318 7.05 29.09 -14.06
C PRO A 318 5.66 28.55 -13.70
N PRO A 319 4.59 29.36 -13.87
CA PRO A 319 3.24 28.85 -13.66
C PRO A 319 3.17 27.46 -14.31
N PRO A 320 2.47 26.47 -13.69
CA PRO A 320 2.36 25.13 -14.26
C PRO A 320 2.15 25.34 -15.75
N PRO A 321 3.02 24.76 -16.62
CA PRO A 321 3.09 25.18 -18.01
C PRO A 321 1.66 25.27 -18.49
N ALA A 322 1.24 26.49 -18.84
CA ALA A 322 -0.13 26.71 -19.26
C ALA A 322 -0.42 25.60 -20.27
N CYS A 323 -1.52 24.88 -20.07
CA CYS A 323 -1.80 23.67 -20.84
C CYS A 323 -1.37 23.90 -22.29
N SER A 324 -0.60 22.98 -22.86
CA SER A 324 -0.10 23.17 -24.23
C SER A 324 -1.27 23.63 -25.10
N ALA A 325 -1.13 24.75 -25.82
CA ALA A 325 -2.20 25.20 -26.70
C ALA A 325 -2.43 24.21 -27.85
N THR A 326 -1.43 23.38 -28.13
CA THR A 326 -1.45 22.39 -29.20
C THR A 326 -1.73 21.00 -28.62
N PRO A 327 -2.88 20.38 -28.96
CA PRO A 327 -3.11 18.98 -28.67
C PRO A 327 -2.11 18.08 -29.38
N LEU A 328 -1.85 16.89 -28.82
CA LEU A 328 -1.18 15.82 -29.56
C LEU A 328 -2.00 15.47 -30.81
N PRO A 329 -1.40 14.84 -31.84
CA PRO A 329 -2.20 14.29 -32.93
C PRO A 329 -3.27 13.35 -32.38
N ALA A 330 -4.48 13.43 -32.93
CA ALA A 330 -5.53 12.47 -32.60
C ALA A 330 -4.99 11.04 -32.80
N PRO A 331 -5.40 10.08 -31.96
CA PRO A 331 -5.02 8.68 -32.13
C PRO A 331 -5.20 8.22 -33.58
N ALA A 332 -4.20 7.48 -34.08
CA ALA A 332 -4.28 6.89 -35.41
C ALA A 332 -5.54 6.00 -35.51
N PRO A 333 -6.30 6.06 -36.61
CA PRO A 333 -7.47 5.22 -36.81
C PRO A 333 -7.11 3.74 -36.64
N GLY A 334 -7.86 3.00 -35.83
CA GLY A 334 -7.66 1.56 -35.63
C GLY A 334 -6.62 1.19 -34.55
N ALA A 335 -6.02 2.17 -33.88
CA ALA A 335 -5.37 1.91 -32.59
C ALA A 335 -6.39 1.36 -31.58
N SER A 336 -5.92 0.59 -30.59
CA SER A 336 -6.80 -0.07 -29.62
C SER A 336 -7.78 0.92 -28.97
N GLY A 337 -9.08 0.66 -29.10
CA GLY A 337 -10.16 1.53 -28.58
C GLY A 337 -10.56 2.71 -29.47
N THR A 338 -9.92 2.92 -30.63
CA THR A 338 -10.25 4.02 -31.55
C THR A 338 -11.11 3.53 -32.71
N PRO A 339 -12.23 4.19 -33.04
CA PRO A 339 -12.94 3.91 -34.28
C PRO A 339 -12.13 4.37 -35.49
N LEU A 340 -12.35 3.73 -36.64
CA LEU A 340 -11.78 4.17 -37.91
C LEU A 340 -12.42 5.50 -38.33
N LEU A 341 -11.67 6.35 -39.01
CA LEU A 341 -12.24 7.54 -39.65
C LEU A 341 -13.05 7.10 -40.86
N ILE A 342 -14.22 7.70 -41.08
CA ILE A 342 -15.11 7.50 -42.24
C ILE A 342 -14.43 7.92 -43.56
N ASN A 343 -13.22 8.48 -43.50
CA ASN A 343 -12.44 8.84 -44.68
C ASN A 343 -10.94 8.61 -44.44
N PRO A 344 -10.44 7.37 -44.51
CA PRO A 344 -9.01 7.10 -44.51
C PRO A 344 -8.46 7.29 -45.93
N HIS A 345 -8.75 8.43 -46.57
CA HIS A 345 -8.30 8.81 -47.91
C HIS A 345 -8.08 7.62 -48.88
N ILE A 346 -9.15 6.87 -49.15
CA ILE A 346 -9.11 5.77 -50.11
C ILE A 346 -9.50 6.29 -51.50
N PRO A 347 -8.70 6.04 -52.55
CA PRO A 347 -9.00 6.55 -53.89
C PRO A 347 -10.32 6.00 -54.45
N SER A 348 -10.75 4.81 -54.02
CA SER A 348 -12.06 4.21 -54.33
C SER A 348 -13.27 4.99 -53.79
N GLY A 349 -13.09 5.89 -52.84
CA GLY A 349 -14.16 6.73 -52.27
C GLY A 349 -15.12 6.02 -51.31
N SER A 350 -14.83 4.78 -50.90
CA SER A 350 -15.64 4.08 -49.88
C SER A 350 -15.56 4.78 -48.52
N LEU A 351 -16.68 4.81 -47.79
CA LEU A 351 -16.79 5.43 -46.46
C LEU A 351 -16.57 4.45 -45.31
N CYS A 352 -16.69 3.14 -45.58
CA CYS A 352 -16.60 2.07 -44.60
C CYS A 352 -15.75 0.91 -45.14
N ARG A 353 -14.44 1.16 -45.33
CA ARG A 353 -13.47 0.14 -45.81
C ARG A 353 -13.50 -1.14 -44.97
N GLY A 354 -13.58 -2.28 -45.62
CA GLY A 354 -13.62 -3.62 -45.05
C GLY A 354 -14.99 -4.02 -44.51
N ALA A 355 -15.98 -3.12 -44.51
CA ALA A 355 -17.36 -3.47 -44.18
C ALA A 355 -18.03 -4.20 -45.35
N CYS A 356 -18.94 -5.12 -45.04
CA CYS A 356 -19.66 -5.86 -46.07
C CYS A 356 -20.78 -5.00 -46.67
N GLY A 357 -20.66 -4.71 -47.96
CA GLY A 357 -21.62 -3.92 -48.73
C GLY A 357 -21.06 -2.57 -49.17
N VAL A 358 -21.80 -1.88 -50.04
CA VAL A 358 -21.35 -0.61 -50.63
C VAL A 358 -21.64 0.54 -49.66
N ASN A 359 -20.64 1.39 -49.39
CA ASN A 359 -20.76 2.70 -48.71
C ASN A 359 -21.59 2.71 -47.42
N CYS A 360 -20.98 2.35 -46.28
CA CYS A 360 -21.62 2.30 -44.95
C CYS A 360 -23.07 1.78 -45.01
N PRO A 361 -23.26 0.50 -45.38
CA PRO A 361 -24.57 -0.09 -45.68
C PRO A 361 -25.50 -0.10 -44.46
N ASP A 362 -26.80 -0.32 -44.69
CA ASP A 362 -27.83 -0.46 -43.63
C ASP A 362 -27.52 -1.57 -42.60
N THR A 363 -26.52 -2.41 -42.85
CA THR A 363 -26.00 -3.42 -41.92
C THR A 363 -25.15 -2.81 -40.79
N CYS A 364 -24.77 -1.54 -40.94
CA CYS A 364 -24.13 -0.74 -39.91
C CYS A 364 -25.16 -0.28 -38.88
N THR A 365 -24.82 -0.41 -37.60
CA THR A 365 -25.62 0.09 -36.50
C THR A 365 -24.91 1.27 -35.86
N HIS A 366 -25.67 2.32 -35.53
CA HIS A 366 -25.16 3.42 -34.75
C HIS A 366 -24.80 2.96 -33.33
N GLU A 367 -23.60 3.35 -32.88
CA GLU A 367 -23.16 3.22 -31.50
C GLU A 367 -23.08 4.60 -30.85
N ALA A 368 -22.95 4.61 -29.52
CA ALA A 368 -22.73 5.85 -28.79
C ALA A 368 -21.40 6.50 -29.16
N ASP A 369 -21.34 7.83 -29.07
CA ASP A 369 -20.12 8.60 -29.26
C ASP A 369 -18.97 8.03 -28.42
N GLN A 370 -17.80 7.90 -29.03
CA GLN A 370 -16.61 7.39 -28.34
C GLN A 370 -15.76 8.58 -27.89
N VAL A 371 -15.35 8.54 -26.62
CA VAL A 371 -14.58 9.61 -26.00
C VAL A 371 -13.23 9.04 -25.56
N ILE A 372 -12.16 9.63 -26.07
CA ILE A 372 -10.79 9.26 -25.71
C ILE A 372 -10.14 10.45 -25.04
N CYS A 373 -9.56 10.21 -23.88
CA CYS A 373 -8.78 11.22 -23.17
C CYS A 373 -7.29 10.94 -23.37
N LEU A 374 -6.54 11.96 -23.77
CA LEU A 374 -5.09 11.89 -23.87
C LEU A 374 -4.44 13.02 -23.07
N PRO A 375 -3.37 12.74 -22.31
CA PRO A 375 -2.59 13.79 -21.69
C PRO A 375 -1.93 14.67 -22.76
N ASP A 376 -1.69 15.94 -22.41
CA ASP A 376 -0.85 16.82 -23.22
C ASP A 376 0.63 16.41 -23.12
N SER A 377 1.49 17.07 -23.91
CA SER A 377 2.93 16.82 -23.90
C SER A 377 3.61 17.09 -22.55
N THR A 378 2.95 17.84 -21.67
CA THR A 378 3.43 18.15 -20.31
C THR A 378 2.96 17.12 -19.27
N GLY A 379 1.93 16.34 -19.58
CA GLY A 379 1.28 15.41 -18.66
C GLY A 379 0.47 16.09 -17.55
N THR A 380 0.32 17.43 -17.60
CA THR A 380 -0.38 18.21 -16.55
C THR A 380 -1.82 18.56 -16.92
N CYS A 381 -2.13 18.53 -18.22
CA CYS A 381 -3.47 18.72 -18.76
C CYS A 381 -3.82 17.55 -19.67
N HIS A 382 -5.09 17.46 -20.05
CA HIS A 382 -5.56 16.50 -21.04
C HIS A 382 -6.45 17.15 -22.09
N PHE A 383 -6.60 16.43 -23.20
CA PHE A 383 -7.54 16.73 -24.26
C PHE A 383 -8.52 15.59 -24.40
N THR A 384 -9.76 15.95 -24.67
CA THR A 384 -10.83 15.00 -24.95
C THR A 384 -11.09 14.99 -26.45
N TYR A 385 -10.94 13.80 -27.04
CA TYR A 385 -11.25 13.51 -28.44
C TYR A 385 -12.61 12.83 -28.49
N THR A 386 -13.61 13.52 -29.03
CA THR A 386 -14.96 12.99 -29.17
C THR A 386 -15.19 12.58 -30.62
N TYR A 387 -15.32 11.27 -30.83
CA TYR A 387 -15.68 10.66 -32.10
C TYR A 387 -17.19 10.51 -32.16
N THR A 388 -17.82 11.22 -33.10
CA THR A 388 -19.26 11.22 -33.29
C THR A 388 -19.67 10.43 -34.53
N GLY A 389 -20.95 10.10 -34.63
CA GLY A 389 -21.47 9.34 -35.77
C GLY A 389 -20.85 7.95 -35.85
N VAL A 390 -20.63 7.32 -34.69
CA VAL A 390 -19.96 6.03 -34.59
C VAL A 390 -20.85 4.95 -35.20
N LEU A 391 -20.32 4.24 -36.18
CA LEU A 391 -20.98 3.12 -36.85
C LEU A 391 -20.23 1.84 -36.52
N SER A 392 -20.98 0.76 -36.34
CA SER A 392 -20.47 -0.59 -36.16
C SER A 392 -21.02 -1.43 -37.28
N CYS A 393 -20.17 -1.91 -38.18
CA CYS A 393 -20.56 -2.60 -39.41
C CYS A 393 -20.05 -4.04 -39.42
N GLY A 394 -20.83 -4.95 -40.00
CA GLY A 394 -20.40 -6.33 -40.22
C GLY A 394 -19.25 -6.41 -41.24
N SER A 395 -18.32 -7.34 -41.02
CA SER A 395 -17.18 -7.59 -41.91
C SER A 395 -16.97 -9.10 -42.11
N HIS A 396 -16.25 -9.44 -43.18
CA HIS A 396 -15.73 -10.77 -43.51
C HIS A 396 -14.28 -10.66 -43.95
N ALA A 397 -13.50 -11.73 -43.74
CA ALA A 397 -12.13 -11.82 -44.22
C ALA A 397 -12.02 -11.50 -45.71
N GLY A 398 -12.91 -12.04 -46.54
CA GLY A 398 -12.91 -11.77 -47.98
C GLY A 398 -13.16 -10.31 -48.34
N CYS A 399 -14.04 -9.60 -47.63
CA CYS A 399 -14.26 -8.17 -47.87
C CYS A 399 -13.02 -7.34 -47.53
N ARG A 400 -12.31 -7.69 -46.46
CA ARG A 400 -11.06 -7.01 -46.08
C ARG A 400 -9.95 -7.27 -47.10
N THR A 401 -9.76 -8.52 -47.52
CA THR A 401 -8.74 -8.87 -48.52
C THR A 401 -9.05 -8.32 -49.91
N HIS A 402 -10.34 -8.24 -50.28
CA HIS A 402 -10.79 -7.65 -51.54
C HIS A 402 -10.49 -6.16 -51.58
N ASP A 403 -10.80 -5.43 -50.50
CA ASP A 403 -10.44 -4.01 -50.37
C ASP A 403 -8.92 -3.78 -50.37
N ASP A 404 -8.14 -4.64 -49.69
CA ASP A 404 -6.68 -4.59 -49.73
C ASP A 404 -6.13 -4.76 -51.17
N CYS A 405 -6.75 -5.63 -51.97
CA CYS A 405 -6.40 -5.84 -53.38
C CYS A 405 -6.73 -4.61 -54.24
N TYR A 406 -7.89 -3.99 -54.01
CA TYR A 406 -8.28 -2.75 -54.69
C TYR A 406 -7.31 -1.61 -54.40
N ASP A 407 -6.92 -1.42 -53.13
CA ASP A 407 -5.94 -0.40 -52.76
C ASP A 407 -4.59 -0.63 -53.45
N ALA A 408 -4.16 -1.89 -53.61
CA ALA A 408 -2.94 -2.24 -54.32
C ALA A 408 -3.04 -1.93 -55.83
N CYS A 409 -4.20 -2.15 -56.45
CA CYS A 409 -4.47 -1.79 -57.84
C CYS A 409 -4.42 -0.28 -58.08
N GLU A 410 -5.06 0.50 -57.20
CA GLU A 410 -5.06 1.96 -57.28
C GLU A 410 -3.67 2.55 -57.03
N ALA A 411 -2.91 2.01 -56.08
CA ALA A 411 -1.51 2.41 -55.84
C ALA A 411 -0.60 2.13 -57.05
N ALA A 412 -0.95 1.13 -57.87
CA ALA A 412 -0.29 0.84 -59.14
C ALA A 412 -0.79 1.71 -60.32
N GLY A 413 -1.75 2.61 -60.09
CA GLY A 413 -2.31 3.52 -61.09
C GLY A 413 -3.44 2.94 -61.94
N ASP A 414 -3.98 1.77 -61.59
CA ASP A 414 -5.12 1.15 -62.28
C ASP A 414 -6.42 1.35 -61.49
N THR A 415 -7.11 2.46 -61.72
CA THR A 415 -8.28 2.85 -60.91
C THR A 415 -9.58 2.13 -61.31
N LEU A 416 -9.68 1.51 -62.50
CA LEU A 416 -10.92 0.88 -62.99
C LEU A 416 -10.70 -0.25 -64.04
N GLY A 417 -9.46 -0.73 -64.21
CA GLY A 417 -9.06 -1.66 -65.29
C GLY A 417 -9.06 -3.15 -64.92
N PHE A 418 -8.13 -3.89 -65.51
CA PHE A 418 -8.05 -5.35 -65.38
C PHE A 418 -7.68 -5.81 -63.96
N CYS A 419 -7.03 -4.95 -63.18
CA CYS A 419 -6.60 -5.28 -61.82
C CYS A 419 -7.79 -5.49 -60.87
N HIS A 420 -8.78 -4.60 -60.86
CA HIS A 420 -9.99 -4.75 -60.04
C HIS A 420 -10.82 -5.99 -60.41
N ARG A 421 -10.92 -6.32 -61.70
CA ARG A 421 -11.52 -7.59 -62.13
C ARG A 421 -10.76 -8.81 -61.61
N GLY A 422 -9.44 -8.69 -61.46
CA GLY A 422 -8.59 -9.70 -60.84
C GLY A 422 -8.97 -9.90 -59.37
N CYS A 423 -9.18 -8.83 -58.62
CA CYS A 423 -9.63 -8.88 -57.22
C CYS A 423 -11.00 -9.55 -57.07
N ASP A 424 -11.97 -9.27 -57.96
CA ASP A 424 -13.27 -9.95 -57.97
C ASP A 424 -13.15 -11.47 -58.22
N LEU A 425 -12.26 -11.85 -59.13
CA LEU A 425 -11.97 -13.25 -59.44
C LEU A 425 -11.23 -13.95 -58.29
N ASP A 426 -10.36 -13.23 -57.59
CA ASP A 426 -9.62 -13.72 -56.43
C ASP A 426 -10.57 -14.08 -55.29
N CYS A 427 -11.54 -13.21 -54.97
CA CYS A 427 -12.60 -13.52 -54.00
C CYS A 427 -13.33 -14.82 -54.38
N LYS A 428 -13.76 -14.94 -55.64
CA LYS A 428 -14.45 -16.14 -56.12
C LYS A 428 -13.57 -17.40 -55.98
N SER A 429 -12.27 -17.28 -56.21
CA SER A 429 -11.33 -18.40 -56.12
C SER A 429 -11.15 -18.90 -54.69
N HIS A 430 -11.21 -18.00 -53.71
CA HIS A 430 -11.03 -18.31 -52.29
C HIS A 430 -12.35 -18.67 -51.58
N TYR A 431 -13.48 -18.08 -51.98
CA TYR A 431 -14.72 -18.12 -51.22
C TYR A 431 -15.98 -18.49 -52.03
N ASP A 432 -15.88 -18.85 -53.30
CA ASP A 432 -17.02 -19.08 -54.22
C ASP A 432 -17.84 -17.83 -54.60
N LEU A 433 -18.50 -17.89 -55.77
CA LEU A 433 -19.20 -16.74 -56.36
C LEU A 433 -20.44 -16.34 -55.55
N SER A 434 -21.18 -17.31 -54.99
CA SER A 434 -22.43 -17.04 -54.29
C SER A 434 -22.18 -16.33 -52.96
N THR A 435 -21.11 -16.73 -52.28
CA THR A 435 -20.66 -16.11 -51.02
C THR A 435 -20.15 -14.68 -51.25
N CYS A 436 -19.27 -14.45 -52.24
CA CYS A 436 -18.78 -13.11 -52.57
C CYS A 436 -19.92 -12.15 -52.95
N VAL A 437 -20.89 -12.60 -53.76
CA VAL A 437 -22.08 -11.80 -54.10
C VAL A 437 -22.95 -11.53 -52.87
N GLY A 438 -23.13 -12.53 -52.00
CA GLY A 438 -23.86 -12.37 -50.75
C GLY A 438 -23.22 -11.35 -49.82
N TRP A 439 -21.88 -11.36 -49.69
CA TRP A 439 -21.13 -10.41 -48.89
C TRP A 439 -21.17 -8.99 -49.46
N ALA A 440 -21.08 -8.84 -50.78
CA ALA A 440 -21.26 -7.55 -51.47
C ALA A 440 -22.66 -6.95 -51.27
N GLN A 441 -23.65 -7.78 -50.93
CA GLN A 441 -25.01 -7.36 -50.55
C GLN A 441 -25.17 -7.14 -49.04
N GLY A 442 -24.10 -7.31 -48.24
CA GLY A 442 -24.13 -7.13 -46.80
C GLY A 442 -24.73 -8.30 -46.00
N ASN A 443 -24.92 -9.48 -46.62
CA ASN A 443 -25.51 -10.63 -45.92
C ASN A 443 -24.53 -11.21 -44.89
N GLY A 444 -25.04 -11.46 -43.67
CA GLY A 444 -24.32 -12.18 -42.62
C GLY A 444 -24.34 -13.71 -42.80
N PRO A 445 -23.81 -14.49 -41.82
CA PRO A 445 -23.25 -14.06 -40.54
C PRO A 445 -21.84 -13.46 -40.68
N PHE A 446 -21.52 -12.44 -39.88
CA PHE A 446 -20.23 -11.71 -39.94
C PHE A 446 -19.14 -12.37 -39.08
N ASP A 447 -17.88 -12.33 -39.54
CA ASP A 447 -16.74 -12.88 -38.77
C ASP A 447 -16.22 -11.90 -37.71
N MET A 448 -16.44 -10.59 -37.92
CA MET A 448 -16.15 -9.54 -36.96
C MET A 448 -17.02 -8.29 -37.25
N ARG A 449 -16.94 -7.30 -36.36
CA ARG A 449 -17.48 -5.95 -36.60
C ARG A 449 -16.36 -4.92 -36.64
N LEU A 450 -16.41 -4.03 -37.62
CA LEU A 450 -15.52 -2.89 -37.76
C LEU A 450 -16.24 -1.62 -37.31
N ARG A 451 -15.51 -0.70 -36.65
CA ARG A 451 -16.05 0.58 -36.17
C ARG A 451 -15.57 1.73 -37.03
N PHE A 452 -16.48 2.62 -37.41
CA PHE A 452 -16.22 3.84 -38.18
C PHE A 452 -16.77 5.07 -37.45
N SER A 453 -16.25 6.26 -37.73
CA SER A 453 -16.65 7.52 -37.09
C SER A 453 -16.22 8.74 -37.90
N ASN A 454 -16.82 9.89 -37.62
CA ASN A 454 -16.33 11.17 -38.15
C ASN A 454 -14.95 11.55 -37.55
N PRO A 455 -14.22 12.48 -38.19
CA PRO A 455 -13.05 13.11 -37.56
C PRO A 455 -13.37 13.59 -36.14
N PRO A 456 -12.53 13.27 -35.15
CA PRO A 456 -12.81 13.63 -33.77
C PRO A 456 -12.79 15.14 -33.60
N THR A 457 -13.70 15.64 -32.78
CA THR A 457 -13.59 17.00 -32.25
C THR A 457 -12.70 16.98 -31.02
N VAL A 458 -11.83 17.97 -30.90
CA VAL A 458 -10.89 18.07 -29.78
C VAL A 458 -11.36 19.19 -28.86
N SER A 459 -11.41 18.91 -27.56
CA SER A 459 -11.70 19.93 -26.56
C SER A 459 -10.59 20.99 -26.49
N ALA A 460 -10.87 22.12 -25.84
CA ALA A 460 -9.79 22.93 -25.27
C ALA A 460 -9.01 22.10 -24.24
N ALA A 461 -7.78 22.50 -23.92
CA ALA A 461 -6.99 21.81 -22.92
C ALA A 461 -7.64 21.91 -21.53
N ILE A 462 -7.79 20.77 -20.86
CA ILE A 462 -8.47 20.64 -19.58
C ILE A 462 -7.42 20.37 -18.49
N PRO A 463 -7.36 21.15 -17.40
CA PRO A 463 -6.42 20.90 -16.31
C PRO A 463 -6.67 19.56 -15.61
N GLY A 464 -5.57 18.87 -15.25
CA GLY A 464 -5.61 17.62 -14.50
C GLY A 464 -5.47 16.36 -15.37
N PRO A 465 -5.35 15.18 -14.74
CA PRO A 465 -5.22 13.92 -15.46
C PRO A 465 -6.54 13.48 -16.10
N CYS A 466 -6.46 12.52 -17.02
CA CYS A 466 -7.65 11.89 -17.58
C CYS A 466 -8.50 11.22 -16.49
N PRO A 467 -9.83 11.38 -16.51
CA PRO A 467 -10.71 10.64 -15.62
C PRO A 467 -10.61 9.13 -15.89
N PRO A 468 -10.74 8.29 -14.85
CA PRO A 468 -10.63 6.83 -14.94
C PRO A 468 -11.77 6.18 -15.73
#